data_AF-A0A7Y9LMU7-F1
#
_entry.id   AF-A0A7Y9LMU7-F1
#
_cell.length_a   1.000
_cell.length_b   1.000
_cell.length_c   1.000
_cell.angle_alpha   90.00
_cell.angle_beta   90.00
_cell.angle_gamma   90.00
#
_symmetry.space_group_name_H-M   'P 1'
#
loop_
_entity.id
_entity.type
_entity.pdbx_description
1 polymer ?
#
loop_
_entity_poly.entity_id
_entity_poly.type
_entity_poly.pdbx_seq_one_letter_code
_entity_poly.pdbx_strand_id
1 'polypeptide(L)'
;MREASHQAGARAGHQAEAQPGDRAYASVDALRPLCPIGCNGRGVQDSSIASPVSMAEPSIEEQFRLVKRAGVFDCFDRLPLPDQVDTFLACMDTYGLPVHTTSWFYEMGTDDHKYADNLRLSARVGASTHNVMVYARHADGRVVTNDEIVDCYLRVYDEGTKQGVEPSFELHTNMWSEDPRRVTPVAEAVMRRGVPFNFTLDYSHVLYKIGNDEELDVAGMREDVHAGRVVLDPFEPGNLVDEWLALGIVRWMQVRAAVPNGPRNVWARHDPDAQVAALPRYPSLPVKRGDPGRGILYPFLKPAPGEWHAPWNAYLLEPTKEVVRKVLAHHHRTPSSQLRFITTEMITLPDYALNAKFSLIGQNAAIARFIRETWDALPG
;
A
#
# COMPACT_ATOMS: atom_id res chain seq x y z
N MET A 1 -94.39 -18.28 15.92
CA MET A 1 -94.67 -18.86 14.60
C MET A 1 -93.32 -19.13 13.94
N ARG A 2 -92.93 -20.41 13.88
CA ARG A 2 -91.75 -21.02 13.19
C ARG A 2 -90.36 -20.52 13.59
N GLU A 3 -89.30 -21.32 13.67
CA GLU A 3 -89.02 -22.75 13.86
C GLU A 3 -87.49 -22.81 14.01
N ALA A 4 -87.00 -23.72 14.86
CA ALA A 4 -85.58 -23.97 15.05
C ALA A 4 -84.99 -24.79 13.90
N SER A 5 -83.67 -24.66 13.63
CA SER A 5 -82.81 -25.84 13.47
C SER A 5 -81.32 -25.48 13.47
N HIS A 6 -80.58 -26.34 14.16
CA HIS A 6 -79.13 -26.45 14.29
C HIS A 6 -78.39 -26.62 12.96
N GLN A 7 -77.13 -26.19 12.92
CA GLN A 7 -76.03 -27.12 12.66
C GLN A 7 -74.68 -26.59 13.18
N ALA A 8 -74.06 -27.42 14.01
CA ALA A 8 -72.68 -27.31 14.46
C ALA A 8 -71.72 -27.75 13.33
N GLY A 9 -70.55 -27.14 13.27
CA GLY A 9 -69.49 -27.52 12.35
C GLY A 9 -68.15 -26.97 12.82
N ALA A 10 -67.50 -27.73 13.71
CA ALA A 10 -66.12 -27.52 14.11
C ALA A 10 -65.19 -27.54 12.89
N ARG A 11 -64.27 -26.58 12.80
CA ARG A 11 -63.07 -26.70 11.99
C ARG A 11 -61.85 -26.58 12.89
N ALA A 12 -61.40 -27.75 13.33
CA ALA A 12 -60.05 -27.99 13.81
C ALA A 12 -59.14 -28.22 12.59
N GLY A 13 -57.87 -27.81 12.74
CA GLY A 13 -56.74 -28.49 12.11
C GLY A 13 -56.33 -28.01 10.72
N HIS A 14 -55.43 -27.03 10.67
CA HIS A 14 -54.05 -27.26 10.18
C HIS A 14 -53.24 -25.99 10.43
N GLN A 15 -52.58 -25.94 11.59
CA GLN A 15 -51.36 -25.17 11.71
C GLN A 15 -50.33 -25.87 10.83
N ALA A 16 -49.94 -25.23 9.73
CA ALA A 16 -48.73 -25.62 9.03
C ALA A 16 -47.56 -25.14 9.89
N GLU A 17 -47.03 -26.03 10.72
CA GLU A 17 -45.72 -25.88 11.34
C GLU A 17 -44.70 -25.65 10.22
N ALA A 18 -44.15 -24.44 10.16
CA ALA A 18 -42.95 -24.19 9.39
C ALA A 18 -41.83 -25.02 10.02
N GLN A 19 -41.40 -26.08 9.31
CA GLN A 19 -40.28 -26.91 9.71
C GLN A 19 -39.03 -26.02 9.88
N PRO A 20 -38.34 -26.09 11.04
CA PRO A 20 -37.05 -25.46 11.20
C PRO A 20 -36.00 -26.36 10.54
N GLY A 21 -35.78 -26.17 9.25
CA GLY A 21 -34.90 -27.04 8.48
C GLY A 21 -34.53 -26.44 7.15
N ASP A 22 -33.73 -25.38 7.20
CA ASP A 22 -32.63 -25.10 6.27
C ASP A 22 -32.12 -23.67 6.55
N ARG A 23 -31.55 -23.49 7.76
CA ARG A 23 -30.41 -22.58 7.83
C ARG A 23 -29.33 -23.27 7.02
N ALA A 24 -29.14 -22.81 5.79
CA ALA A 24 -27.98 -23.13 4.99
C ALA A 24 -26.77 -23.11 5.94
N TYR A 25 -26.20 -24.29 6.17
CA TYR A 25 -24.84 -24.38 6.69
C TYR A 25 -24.02 -23.51 5.75
N ALA A 26 -23.51 -22.39 6.25
CA ALA A 26 -22.49 -21.63 5.56
C ALA A 26 -21.44 -22.65 5.13
N SER A 27 -21.27 -22.77 3.82
CA SER A 27 -20.41 -23.77 3.24
C SER A 27 -19.04 -23.69 3.88
N VAL A 28 -18.52 -24.86 4.25
CA VAL A 28 -17.15 -25.16 4.64
C VAL A 28 -16.15 -24.18 4.01
N ASP A 29 -15.31 -23.59 4.86
CA ASP A 29 -14.26 -22.61 4.59
C ASP A 29 -13.65 -22.73 3.19
N ALA A 30 -14.13 -21.92 2.24
CA ALA A 30 -13.35 -21.65 1.04
C ALA A 30 -12.19 -20.76 1.47
N LEU A 31 -10.99 -21.35 1.60
CA LEU A 31 -9.76 -20.59 1.85
C LEU A 31 -9.67 -19.45 0.83
N ARG A 32 -9.50 -18.22 1.32
CA ARG A 32 -9.31 -17.05 0.46
C ARG A 32 -8.07 -17.28 -0.39
N PRO A 33 -8.07 -16.95 -1.70
CA PRO A 33 -6.85 -17.04 -2.49
C PRO A 33 -5.88 -15.91 -2.12
N LEU A 34 -4.59 -16.11 -2.40
CA LEU A 34 -3.61 -15.04 -2.37
C LEU A 34 -4.01 -13.91 -3.32
N CYS A 35 -3.94 -12.66 -2.85
CA CYS A 35 -4.14 -11.49 -3.69
C CYS A 35 -3.06 -11.40 -4.79
N PRO A 36 -3.38 -10.82 -5.97
CA PRO A 36 -2.38 -10.62 -7.02
C PRO A 36 -1.21 -9.78 -6.53
N ILE A 37 -0.01 -10.17 -6.92
CA ILE A 37 1.26 -9.50 -6.58
C ILE A 37 1.74 -8.68 -7.78
N GLY A 38 1.70 -7.36 -7.64
CA GLY A 38 2.19 -6.39 -8.60
C GLY A 38 3.66 -6.01 -8.41
N CYS A 39 4.26 -5.50 -9.48
CA CYS A 39 5.54 -4.80 -9.41
C CYS A 39 5.33 -3.31 -9.72
N ASN A 40 5.79 -2.44 -8.82
CA ASN A 40 5.77 -1.00 -9.07
C ASN A 40 6.69 -0.66 -10.24
N GLY A 41 6.19 0.10 -11.22
CA GLY A 41 6.91 0.41 -12.46
C GLY A 41 8.23 1.17 -12.27
N ARG A 42 8.34 2.02 -11.22
CA ARG A 42 9.62 2.68 -10.89
C ARG A 42 10.67 1.67 -10.42
N GLY A 43 10.24 0.55 -9.84
CA GLY A 43 11.11 -0.53 -9.40
C GLY A 43 11.63 -1.44 -10.51
N VAL A 44 11.20 -1.22 -11.74
CA VAL A 44 11.52 -2.09 -12.87
C VAL A 44 12.77 -1.60 -13.58
N GLN A 45 13.92 -1.85 -12.95
CA GLN A 45 15.24 -1.63 -13.54
C GLN A 45 16.10 -2.89 -13.39
N ASP A 46 16.70 -3.34 -14.49
CA ASP A 46 17.71 -4.40 -14.48
C ASP A 46 19.09 -3.81 -14.16
N SER A 47 19.16 -3.11 -13.02
CA SER A 47 20.35 -2.40 -12.58
C SER A 47 21.48 -3.35 -12.18
N SER A 48 22.72 -2.85 -12.22
CA SER A 48 23.93 -3.60 -11.91
C SER A 48 25.06 -2.65 -11.53
N ILE A 49 26.24 -3.18 -11.23
CA ILE A 49 27.45 -2.36 -11.03
C ILE A 49 27.76 -1.49 -12.26
N ALA A 50 27.59 -2.02 -13.47
CA ALA A 50 27.88 -1.31 -14.71
C ALA A 50 26.77 -0.31 -15.11
N SER A 51 25.56 -0.54 -14.64
CA SER A 51 24.40 0.33 -14.87
C SER A 51 23.60 0.46 -13.57
N PRO A 52 24.04 1.30 -12.62
CA PRO A 52 23.37 1.46 -11.33
C PRO A 52 21.92 1.92 -11.49
N VAL A 53 21.13 1.76 -10.44
CA VAL A 53 19.78 2.33 -10.35
C VAL A 53 19.84 3.82 -10.64
N SER A 54 18.99 4.29 -11.54
CA SER A 54 19.02 5.67 -12.00
C SER A 54 17.63 6.32 -12.03
N MET A 55 17.60 7.63 -12.23
CA MET A 55 16.37 8.37 -12.50
C MET A 55 15.87 8.18 -13.94
N ALA A 56 16.73 7.68 -14.84
CA ALA A 56 16.34 7.32 -16.20
C ALA A 56 15.69 5.94 -16.17
N GLU A 57 14.37 5.92 -16.28
CA GLU A 57 13.59 4.69 -16.28
C GLU A 57 13.61 4.03 -17.67
N PRO A 58 13.55 2.69 -17.76
CA PRO A 58 13.35 2.00 -19.04
C PRO A 58 12.03 2.43 -19.71
N SER A 59 11.88 2.14 -21.00
CA SER A 59 10.58 2.35 -21.67
C SER A 59 9.49 1.50 -21.03
N ILE A 60 8.22 1.85 -21.26
CA ILE A 60 7.09 1.09 -20.71
C ILE A 60 7.12 -0.36 -21.20
N GLU A 61 7.39 -0.59 -22.48
CA GLU A 61 7.50 -1.94 -23.06
C GLU A 61 8.62 -2.74 -22.40
N GLU A 62 9.76 -2.10 -22.15
CA GLU A 62 10.87 -2.75 -21.46
C GLU A 62 10.53 -3.05 -20.00
N GLN A 63 9.81 -2.17 -19.30
CA GLN A 63 9.33 -2.43 -17.95
C GLN A 63 8.41 -3.66 -17.93
N PHE A 64 7.39 -3.73 -18.80
CA PHE A 64 6.51 -4.89 -18.89
C PHE A 64 7.28 -6.18 -19.24
N ARG A 65 8.23 -6.10 -20.18
CA ARG A 65 9.09 -7.24 -20.54
C ARG A 65 9.89 -7.76 -19.34
N LEU A 66 10.47 -6.86 -18.56
CA LEU A 66 11.25 -7.20 -17.35
C LEU A 66 10.38 -7.83 -16.27
N VAL A 67 9.18 -7.29 -16.01
CA VAL A 67 8.22 -7.85 -15.05
C VAL A 67 7.77 -9.24 -15.49
N LYS A 68 7.45 -9.43 -16.78
CA LYS A 68 7.07 -10.74 -17.31
C LYS A 68 8.22 -11.75 -17.17
N ARG A 69 9.45 -11.33 -17.51
CA ARG A 69 10.64 -12.17 -17.42
C ARG A 69 10.96 -12.61 -15.99
N ALA A 70 10.63 -11.78 -14.99
CA ALA A 70 10.85 -12.14 -13.58
C ALA A 70 9.99 -13.34 -13.14
N GLY A 71 8.83 -13.56 -13.79
CA GLY A 71 8.03 -14.79 -13.67
C GLY A 71 7.33 -14.99 -12.33
N VAL A 72 7.24 -13.95 -11.49
CA VAL A 72 6.69 -14.02 -10.12
C VAL A 72 5.58 -13.02 -9.84
N PHE A 73 5.31 -12.11 -10.79
CA PHE A 73 4.29 -11.07 -10.67
C PHE A 73 3.05 -11.42 -11.47
N ASP A 74 1.89 -11.04 -10.94
CA ASP A 74 0.58 -11.23 -11.57
C ASP A 74 0.14 -9.98 -12.33
N CYS A 75 0.61 -8.80 -11.92
CA CYS A 75 0.19 -7.52 -12.49
C CYS A 75 1.31 -6.48 -12.51
N PHE A 76 1.08 -5.39 -13.25
CA PHE A 76 1.94 -4.21 -13.27
C PHE A 76 1.26 -3.07 -12.48
N ASP A 77 2.04 -2.29 -11.74
CA ASP A 77 1.53 -1.17 -10.93
C ASP A 77 2.21 0.14 -11.33
N ARG A 78 1.47 0.99 -12.07
CA ARG A 78 1.91 2.34 -12.45
C ARG A 78 0.75 3.10 -13.09
N LEU A 79 0.60 4.38 -12.75
CA LEU A 79 -0.29 5.28 -13.50
C LEU A 79 0.37 5.63 -14.85
N PRO A 80 -0.29 5.41 -16.01
CA PRO A 80 0.20 5.91 -17.28
C PRO A 80 0.11 7.45 -17.36
N LEU A 81 1.03 8.07 -18.09
CA LEU A 81 0.78 9.42 -18.60
C LEU A 81 -0.32 9.39 -19.68
N PRO A 82 -1.01 10.50 -19.97
CA PRO A 82 -2.11 10.54 -20.93
C PRO A 82 -1.77 9.97 -22.32
N ASP A 83 -0.54 10.22 -22.79
CA ASP A 83 0.01 9.77 -24.07
C ASP A 83 0.56 8.32 -24.02
N GLN A 84 0.62 7.70 -22.84
CA GLN A 84 1.14 6.34 -22.65
C GLN A 84 0.03 5.28 -22.56
N VAL A 85 -1.24 5.68 -22.52
CA VAL A 85 -2.36 4.73 -22.27
C VAL A 85 -2.39 3.61 -23.32
N ASP A 86 -2.27 3.94 -24.61
CA ASP A 86 -2.32 2.93 -25.67
C ASP A 86 -1.12 1.97 -25.59
N THR A 87 0.04 2.47 -25.17
CA THR A 87 1.23 1.64 -24.93
C THR A 87 1.00 0.67 -23.77
N PHE A 88 0.39 1.13 -22.68
CA PHE A 88 0.02 0.28 -21.55
C PHE A 88 -0.95 -0.83 -21.99
N LEU A 89 -2.01 -0.49 -22.71
CA LEU A 89 -3.01 -1.46 -23.19
C LEU A 89 -2.36 -2.52 -24.10
N ALA A 90 -1.49 -2.11 -25.03
CA ALA A 90 -0.76 -3.05 -25.89
C ALA A 90 0.19 -3.95 -25.11
N CYS A 91 0.88 -3.42 -24.09
CA CYS A 91 1.77 -4.20 -23.24
C CYS A 91 1.01 -5.19 -22.34
N MET A 92 -0.14 -4.78 -21.78
CA MET A 92 -0.99 -5.65 -20.99
C MET A 92 -1.41 -6.89 -21.78
N ASP A 93 -1.83 -6.69 -23.04
CA ASP A 93 -2.19 -7.78 -23.97
C ASP A 93 -0.97 -8.65 -24.32
N THR A 94 0.13 -8.02 -24.75
CA THR A 94 1.35 -8.73 -25.20
C THR A 94 1.98 -9.58 -24.10
N TYR A 95 2.05 -9.07 -22.88
CA TYR A 95 2.76 -9.72 -21.77
C TYR A 95 1.82 -10.48 -20.82
N GLY A 96 0.51 -10.30 -20.95
CA GLY A 96 -0.48 -10.86 -20.03
C GLY A 96 -0.29 -10.36 -18.60
N LEU A 97 -0.06 -9.05 -18.45
CA LEU A 97 0.16 -8.37 -17.17
C LEU A 97 -0.89 -7.25 -17.03
N PRO A 98 -2.04 -7.49 -16.38
CA PRO A 98 -3.02 -6.45 -16.15
C PRO A 98 -2.49 -5.35 -15.24
N VAL A 99 -3.13 -4.17 -15.27
CA VAL A 99 -2.92 -3.09 -14.30
C VAL A 99 -4.14 -3.03 -13.40
N HIS A 100 -3.99 -3.49 -12.16
CA HIS A 100 -5.07 -3.44 -11.17
C HIS A 100 -5.02 -2.19 -10.31
N THR A 101 -3.82 -1.62 -10.18
CA THR A 101 -3.52 -0.53 -9.29
C THR A 101 -2.70 0.56 -9.99
N THR A 102 -2.85 1.78 -9.52
CA THR A 102 -2.07 2.94 -9.96
C THR A 102 -1.76 3.81 -8.75
N SER A 103 -0.71 4.62 -8.80
CA SER A 103 -0.26 5.44 -7.67
C SER A 103 0.10 6.86 -8.11
N TRP A 104 -0.20 7.87 -7.28
CA TRP A 104 0.23 9.25 -7.53
C TRP A 104 0.33 10.11 -6.26
N PHE A 105 1.09 11.21 -6.37
CA PHE A 105 1.36 12.19 -5.32
C PHE A 105 0.57 13.49 -5.53
N TYR A 106 0.05 14.07 -4.45
CA TYR A 106 -0.86 15.21 -4.52
C TYR A 106 -0.51 16.31 -3.52
N GLU A 107 -0.36 17.54 -4.03
CA GLU A 107 -0.31 18.76 -3.22
C GLU A 107 -1.71 19.37 -3.09
N MET A 108 -2.27 19.38 -1.87
CA MET A 108 -3.53 20.07 -1.60
C MET A 108 -3.42 21.57 -1.89
N GLY A 109 -4.44 22.13 -2.55
CA GLY A 109 -4.48 23.53 -2.98
C GLY A 109 -3.86 23.80 -4.36
N THR A 110 -3.16 22.82 -4.94
CA THR A 110 -2.59 22.90 -6.30
C THR A 110 -3.14 21.78 -7.20
N ASP A 111 -3.17 20.55 -6.70
CA ASP A 111 -3.45 19.34 -7.46
C ASP A 111 -4.90 18.85 -7.34
N ASP A 112 -5.82 19.66 -6.81
CA ASP A 112 -7.20 19.23 -6.53
C ASP A 112 -7.96 18.76 -7.78
N HIS A 113 -7.62 19.28 -8.96
CA HIS A 113 -8.18 18.81 -10.22
C HIS A 113 -7.61 17.44 -10.66
N LYS A 114 -6.36 17.13 -10.29
CA LYS A 114 -5.65 15.93 -10.75
C LYS A 114 -6.25 14.65 -10.19
N TYR A 115 -6.90 14.68 -9.03
CA TYR A 115 -7.55 13.50 -8.47
C TYR A 115 -8.53 12.89 -9.48
N ALA A 116 -9.44 13.71 -10.04
CA ALA A 116 -10.44 13.24 -11.00
C ALA A 116 -9.78 12.78 -12.32
N ASP A 117 -8.76 13.49 -12.80
CA ASP A 117 -8.06 13.15 -14.04
C ASP A 117 -7.29 11.82 -13.91
N ASN A 118 -6.59 11.62 -12.80
CA ASN A 118 -5.84 10.39 -12.54
C ASN A 118 -6.76 9.20 -12.29
N LEU A 119 -7.92 9.39 -11.65
CA LEU A 119 -8.94 8.35 -11.55
C LEU A 119 -9.47 7.93 -12.93
N ARG A 120 -9.69 8.89 -13.84
CA ARG A 120 -10.09 8.59 -15.24
C ARG A 120 -9.01 7.82 -15.99
N LEU A 121 -7.74 8.23 -15.85
CA LEU A 121 -6.62 7.52 -16.44
C LEU A 121 -6.48 6.10 -15.88
N SER A 122 -6.69 5.92 -14.58
CA SER A 122 -6.69 4.62 -13.92
C SER A 122 -7.77 3.71 -14.49
N ALA A 123 -9.00 4.21 -14.62
CA ALA A 123 -10.10 3.47 -15.22
C ALA A 123 -9.81 3.05 -16.67
N ARG A 124 -9.15 3.91 -17.46
CA ARG A 124 -8.78 3.62 -18.86
C ARG A 124 -7.84 2.43 -19.03
N VAL A 125 -7.00 2.14 -18.04
CA VAL A 125 -6.11 0.96 -18.05
C VAL A 125 -6.66 -0.21 -17.23
N GLY A 126 -7.92 -0.13 -16.78
CA GLY A 126 -8.59 -1.21 -16.04
C GLY A 126 -8.19 -1.31 -14.57
N ALA A 127 -7.51 -0.30 -14.02
CA ALA A 127 -7.22 -0.27 -12.59
C ALA A 127 -8.51 -0.07 -11.79
N SER A 128 -8.62 -0.79 -10.67
CA SER A 128 -9.78 -0.73 -9.77
C SER A 128 -9.46 -0.06 -8.44
N THR A 129 -8.19 0.23 -8.18
CA THR A 129 -7.75 0.98 -7.00
C THR A 129 -6.66 1.97 -7.38
N HIS A 130 -6.78 3.19 -6.85
CA HIS A 130 -5.80 4.24 -7.02
C HIS A 130 -5.21 4.62 -5.66
N ASN A 131 -3.91 4.43 -5.50
CA ASN A 131 -3.19 4.84 -4.31
C ASN A 131 -2.91 6.35 -4.35
N VAL A 132 -3.25 7.01 -3.26
CA VAL A 132 -3.27 8.45 -3.15
C VAL A 132 -2.31 8.88 -2.03
N MET A 133 -1.23 9.55 -2.42
CA MET A 133 -0.21 10.06 -1.50
C MET A 133 -0.37 11.57 -1.38
N VAL A 134 -1.03 12.03 -0.32
CA VAL A 134 -1.22 13.46 -0.06
C VAL A 134 -0.06 14.00 0.76
N TYR A 135 0.65 15.02 0.25
CA TYR A 135 1.78 15.61 0.95
C TYR A 135 1.40 16.14 2.35
N ALA A 136 2.37 16.12 3.27
CA ALA A 136 2.20 16.56 4.65
C ALA A 136 1.85 18.05 4.78
N ARG A 137 2.20 18.84 3.76
CA ARG A 137 2.01 20.29 3.73
C ARG A 137 1.15 20.71 2.55
N HIS A 138 0.27 21.65 2.83
CA HIS A 138 -0.56 22.33 1.84
C HIS A 138 0.32 23.21 0.93
N ALA A 139 -0.20 23.63 -0.21
CA ALA A 139 0.51 24.52 -1.15
C ALA A 139 0.98 25.85 -0.54
N ASP A 140 0.32 26.30 0.55
CA ASP A 140 0.68 27.48 1.34
C ASP A 140 1.79 27.22 2.39
N GLY A 141 2.25 25.97 2.53
CA GLY A 141 3.32 25.55 3.43
C GLY A 141 2.88 25.08 4.82
N ARG A 142 1.62 25.24 5.22
CA ARG A 142 1.13 24.74 6.52
C ARG A 142 0.95 23.22 6.50
N VAL A 143 0.93 22.61 7.68
CA VAL A 143 0.62 21.18 7.81
C VAL A 143 -0.86 20.94 7.47
N VAL A 144 -1.14 19.93 6.65
CA VAL A 144 -2.51 19.51 6.35
C VAL A 144 -3.16 18.88 7.58
N THR A 145 -4.36 19.31 7.91
CA THR A 145 -5.09 18.85 9.11
C THR A 145 -5.78 17.50 8.86
N ASN A 146 -6.20 16.81 9.93
CA ASN A 146 -6.96 15.56 9.78
C ASN A 146 -8.30 15.79 9.10
N ASP A 147 -9.01 16.88 9.42
CA ASP A 147 -10.30 17.19 8.81
C ASP A 147 -10.18 17.39 7.29
N GLU A 148 -9.09 18.03 6.84
CA GLU A 148 -8.83 18.18 5.40
C GLU A 148 -8.53 16.86 4.71
N ILE A 149 -7.81 15.95 5.36
CA ILE A 149 -7.58 14.60 4.84
C ILE A 149 -8.90 13.82 4.76
N VAL A 150 -9.77 13.93 5.78
CA VAL A 150 -11.10 13.31 5.79
C VAL A 150 -11.96 13.85 4.65
N ASP A 151 -12.07 15.17 4.50
CA ASP A 151 -12.85 15.80 3.43
C ASP A 151 -12.29 15.47 2.04
N CYS A 152 -10.96 15.36 1.93
CA CYS A 152 -10.31 14.89 0.72
C CYS A 152 -10.65 13.43 0.42
N TYR A 153 -10.54 12.54 1.41
CA TYR A 153 -10.90 11.13 1.23
C TYR A 153 -12.31 10.98 0.69
N LEU A 154 -13.29 11.61 1.36
CA LEU A 154 -14.70 11.50 1.00
C LEU A 154 -14.96 11.99 -0.43
N ARG A 155 -14.39 13.15 -0.79
CA ARG A 155 -14.50 13.69 -2.15
C ARG A 155 -13.89 12.74 -3.19
N VAL A 156 -12.68 12.23 -2.94
CA VAL A 156 -11.99 11.34 -3.89
C VAL A 156 -12.69 9.98 -3.96
N TYR A 157 -13.26 9.50 -2.86
CA TYR A 157 -14.05 8.26 -2.80
C TYR A 157 -15.31 8.37 -3.64
N ASP A 158 -16.05 9.47 -3.52
CA ASP A 158 -17.24 9.74 -4.34
C ASP A 158 -16.89 9.81 -5.84
N GLU A 159 -15.81 10.51 -6.19
CA GLU A 159 -15.35 10.60 -7.59
C GLU A 159 -14.83 9.28 -8.15
N GLY A 160 -14.13 8.51 -7.33
CA GLY A 160 -13.58 7.21 -7.70
C GLY A 160 -14.68 6.16 -7.91
N THR A 161 -15.66 6.13 -7.01
CA THR A 161 -16.80 5.21 -7.09
C THR A 161 -17.59 5.38 -8.38
N LYS A 162 -17.78 6.62 -8.86
CA LYS A 162 -18.43 6.91 -10.16
C LYS A 162 -17.71 6.27 -11.36
N GLN A 163 -16.43 5.95 -11.20
CA GLN A 163 -15.55 5.43 -12.24
C GLN A 163 -15.17 3.97 -12.02
N GLY A 164 -15.63 3.35 -10.92
CA GLY A 164 -15.20 2.00 -10.54
C GLY A 164 -13.75 1.91 -10.06
N VAL A 165 -13.17 3.02 -9.61
CA VAL A 165 -11.79 3.09 -9.11
C VAL A 165 -11.81 3.58 -7.66
N GLU A 166 -11.55 2.71 -6.71
CA GLU A 166 -11.54 3.09 -5.30
C GLU A 166 -10.23 3.81 -4.94
N PRO A 167 -10.25 4.94 -4.20
CA PRO A 167 -9.02 5.46 -3.63
C PRO A 167 -8.53 4.57 -2.49
N SER A 168 -7.23 4.60 -2.25
CA SER A 168 -6.58 4.04 -1.07
C SER A 168 -5.50 5.02 -0.60
N PHE A 169 -5.58 5.52 0.63
CA PHE A 169 -4.58 6.48 1.15
C PHE A 169 -3.37 5.76 1.72
N GLU A 170 -2.18 6.23 1.40
CA GLU A 170 -0.93 5.57 1.79
C GLU A 170 -0.37 6.05 3.13
N LEU A 171 0.23 5.11 3.85
CA LEU A 171 1.30 5.38 4.81
C LEU A 171 2.60 5.66 4.07
N HIS A 172 3.02 6.92 3.97
CA HIS A 172 4.21 7.27 3.21
C HIS A 172 4.93 8.48 3.83
N THR A 173 6.26 8.49 3.70
CA THR A 173 7.08 9.64 4.14
C THR A 173 6.79 10.90 3.34
N ASN A 174 6.97 12.08 3.92
CA ASN A 174 6.58 13.38 3.35
C ASN A 174 5.07 13.54 3.10
N MET A 175 4.24 12.55 3.44
CA MET A 175 2.79 12.62 3.35
C MET A 175 2.18 13.00 4.69
N TRP A 176 0.88 13.26 4.70
CA TRP A 176 0.12 13.50 5.93
C TRP A 176 0.35 12.39 6.98
N SER A 177 0.61 11.16 6.52
CA SER A 177 0.90 9.96 7.28
C SER A 177 2.38 9.77 7.68
N GLU A 178 3.27 10.75 7.44
CA GLU A 178 4.64 10.76 8.01
C GLU A 178 4.60 10.63 9.54
N ASP A 179 3.56 11.20 10.16
CA ASP A 179 3.12 10.85 11.51
C ASP A 179 2.08 9.70 11.42
N PRO A 180 2.48 8.44 11.66
CA PRO A 180 1.59 7.30 11.51
C PRO A 180 0.45 7.27 12.55
N ARG A 181 0.56 8.00 13.66
CA ARG A 181 -0.52 8.10 14.67
C ARG A 181 -1.80 8.70 14.09
N ARG A 182 -1.69 9.42 12.96
CA ARG A 182 -2.83 10.07 12.30
C ARG A 182 -3.73 9.10 11.54
N VAL A 183 -3.25 7.91 11.18
CA VAL A 183 -3.99 6.97 10.33
C VAL A 183 -5.32 6.58 10.97
N THR A 184 -5.30 6.11 12.22
CA THR A 184 -6.50 5.66 12.95
C THR A 184 -7.55 6.77 13.13
N PRO A 185 -7.25 7.96 13.68
CA PRO A 185 -8.27 8.98 13.86
C PRO A 185 -8.88 9.47 12.53
N VAL A 186 -8.10 9.51 11.44
CA VAL A 186 -8.62 9.83 10.09
C VAL A 186 -9.53 8.72 9.59
N ALA A 187 -9.09 7.46 9.68
CA ALA A 187 -9.86 6.30 9.25
C ALA A 187 -11.21 6.22 9.98
N GLU A 188 -11.20 6.36 11.31
CA GLU A 188 -12.43 6.38 12.10
C GLU A 188 -13.34 7.56 11.75
N ALA A 189 -12.78 8.75 11.49
CA ALA A 189 -13.57 9.91 11.10
C ALA A 189 -14.30 9.70 9.77
N VAL A 190 -13.63 9.09 8.78
CA VAL A 190 -14.25 8.66 7.52
C VAL A 190 -15.33 7.60 7.78
N MET A 191 -15.02 6.56 8.55
CA MET A 191 -15.96 5.47 8.84
C MET A 191 -17.20 5.92 9.59
N ARG A 192 -17.09 6.93 10.47
CA ARG A 192 -18.26 7.57 11.11
C ARG A 192 -19.21 8.24 10.12
N ARG A 193 -18.76 8.56 8.91
CA ARG A 193 -19.61 9.06 7.81
C ARG A 193 -20.27 7.94 7.00
N GLY A 194 -20.06 6.67 7.38
CA GLY A 194 -20.60 5.51 6.68
C GLY A 194 -19.82 5.09 5.43
N VAL A 195 -18.62 5.65 5.23
CA VAL A 195 -17.74 5.34 4.10
C VAL A 195 -16.59 4.44 4.59
N PRO A 196 -16.24 3.34 3.90
CA PRO A 196 -15.08 2.55 4.28
C PRO A 196 -13.80 3.35 4.09
N PHE A 197 -12.82 3.18 4.98
CA PHE A 197 -11.49 3.74 4.80
C PHE A 197 -10.56 2.70 4.17
N ASN A 198 -10.15 2.93 2.93
CA ASN A 198 -9.20 2.10 2.21
C ASN A 198 -7.79 2.63 2.46
N PHE A 199 -6.96 1.77 3.04
CA PHE A 199 -5.61 2.11 3.44
C PHE A 199 -4.58 1.29 2.66
N THR A 200 -3.59 1.98 2.10
CA THR A 200 -2.40 1.38 1.50
C THR A 200 -1.30 1.32 2.56
N LEU A 201 -0.96 0.12 2.98
CA LEU A 201 0.04 -0.16 4.00
C LEU A 201 1.41 -0.39 3.34
N ASP A 202 2.26 0.64 3.31
CA ASP A 202 3.71 0.50 3.16
C ASP A 202 4.39 0.72 4.52
N TYR A 203 4.54 -0.36 5.29
CA TYR A 203 5.12 -0.26 6.64
C TYR A 203 6.62 0.05 6.64
N SER A 204 7.28 0.04 5.47
CA SER A 204 8.68 0.46 5.38
C SER A 204 8.86 1.89 5.91
N HIS A 205 7.84 2.75 5.79
CA HIS A 205 7.81 4.12 6.30
C HIS A 205 7.66 4.23 7.83
N VAL A 206 7.47 3.11 8.53
CA VAL A 206 7.58 3.01 9.99
C VAL A 206 8.86 2.29 10.40
N LEU A 207 9.21 1.20 9.72
CA LEU A 207 10.32 0.32 10.14
C LEU A 207 11.65 1.04 10.29
N TYR A 208 12.03 1.88 9.33
CA TYR A 208 13.32 2.58 9.38
C TYR A 208 13.42 3.63 10.51
N LYS A 209 12.29 4.00 11.11
CA LYS A 209 12.22 4.91 12.27
C LYS A 209 12.49 4.19 13.60
N ILE A 210 12.38 2.86 13.65
CA ILE A 210 12.65 2.07 14.86
C ILE A 210 14.11 2.29 15.28
N GLY A 211 14.32 2.80 16.49
CA GLY A 211 15.65 3.10 17.02
C GLY A 211 16.36 4.27 16.33
N ASN A 212 15.64 5.11 15.58
CA ASN A 212 16.19 6.27 14.89
C ASN A 212 15.53 7.57 15.39
N ASP A 213 16.17 8.18 16.37
CA ASP A 213 15.70 9.40 17.00
C ASP A 213 15.49 10.57 16.04
N GLU A 214 16.33 10.74 15.00
CA GLU A 214 16.19 11.82 14.01
C GLU A 214 14.89 11.65 13.21
N GLU A 215 14.61 10.42 12.77
CA GLU A 215 13.41 10.10 12.00
C GLU A 215 12.13 10.11 12.86
N LEU A 216 12.26 9.81 14.16
CA LEU A 216 11.17 9.97 15.13
C LEU A 216 10.84 11.45 15.39
N ASP A 217 11.84 12.34 15.35
CA ASP A 217 11.61 13.80 15.44
C ASP A 217 10.91 14.33 14.20
N VAL A 218 11.30 13.86 13.00
CA VAL A 218 10.64 14.24 11.73
C VAL A 218 9.15 13.89 11.75
N ALA A 219 8.80 12.73 12.32
CA ALA A 219 7.42 12.29 12.51
C ALA A 219 6.74 12.91 13.74
N GLY A 220 7.47 13.65 14.59
CA GLY A 220 6.95 14.26 15.81
C GLY A 220 6.49 13.25 16.87
N MET A 221 7.10 12.05 16.90
CA MET A 221 6.64 10.93 17.75
C MET A 221 7.71 10.35 18.69
N ARG A 222 8.91 10.97 18.76
CA ARG A 222 10.00 10.52 19.64
C ARG A 222 9.53 10.26 21.07
N GLU A 223 8.90 11.25 21.71
CA GLU A 223 8.48 11.14 23.10
C GLU A 223 7.45 10.04 23.34
N ASP A 224 6.51 9.85 22.40
CA ASP A 224 5.48 8.83 22.52
C ASP A 224 6.05 7.42 22.37
N VAL A 225 7.01 7.24 21.48
CA VAL A 225 7.68 5.95 21.27
C VAL A 225 8.55 5.60 22.48
N HIS A 226 9.36 6.53 23.00
CA HIS A 226 10.16 6.29 24.21
C HIS A 226 9.31 6.02 25.45
N ALA A 227 8.11 6.62 25.53
CA ALA A 227 7.18 6.37 26.62
C ALA A 227 6.31 5.12 26.43
N GLY A 228 6.47 4.38 25.32
CA GLY A 228 5.66 3.19 25.01
C GLY A 228 4.20 3.47 24.68
N ARG A 229 3.84 4.73 24.38
CA ARG A 229 2.49 5.11 23.94
C ARG A 229 2.22 4.72 22.49
N VAL A 230 3.29 4.59 21.70
CA VAL A 230 3.25 4.13 20.31
C VAL A 230 4.29 3.03 20.14
N VAL A 231 3.86 1.88 19.63
CA VAL A 231 4.72 0.72 19.38
C VAL A 231 4.90 0.54 17.88
N LEU A 232 6.15 0.59 17.43
CA LEU A 232 6.51 0.51 15.99
C LEU A 232 6.99 -0.88 15.58
N ASP A 233 7.55 -1.65 16.51
CA ASP A 233 8.13 -2.95 16.21
C ASP A 233 6.99 -3.96 15.96
N PRO A 234 6.92 -4.58 14.76
CA PRO A 234 5.86 -5.54 14.47
C PRO A 234 5.92 -6.80 15.34
N PHE A 235 7.00 -7.09 16.07
CA PHE A 235 7.04 -8.20 17.01
C PHE A 235 6.39 -7.88 18.36
N GLU A 236 6.26 -6.60 18.71
CA GLU A 236 5.78 -6.16 20.02
C GLU A 236 4.25 -6.01 20.05
N PRO A 237 3.57 -6.46 21.12
CA PRO A 237 2.12 -6.29 21.25
C PRO A 237 1.68 -4.82 21.20
N GLY A 238 0.56 -4.55 20.54
CA GLY A 238 0.01 -3.20 20.41
C GLY A 238 0.73 -2.34 19.37
N ASN A 239 1.50 -2.94 18.48
CA ASN A 239 2.10 -2.23 17.34
C ASN A 239 1.05 -1.73 16.34
N LEU A 240 1.44 -0.71 15.57
CA LEU A 240 0.56 -0.06 14.61
C LEU A 240 0.03 -1.00 13.49
N VAL A 241 0.79 -2.03 13.09
CA VAL A 241 0.29 -3.00 12.09
C VAL A 241 -0.92 -3.75 12.63
N ASP A 242 -0.82 -4.25 13.86
CA ASP A 242 -1.91 -4.99 14.49
C ASP A 242 -3.14 -4.08 14.68
N GLU A 243 -2.93 -2.82 15.05
CA GLU A 243 -3.99 -1.82 15.16
C GLU A 243 -4.75 -1.65 13.83
N TRP A 244 -4.04 -1.41 12.73
CA TRP A 244 -4.69 -1.18 11.43
C TRP A 244 -5.29 -2.45 10.81
N LEU A 245 -4.71 -3.62 11.09
CA LEU A 245 -5.33 -4.90 10.76
C LEU A 245 -6.62 -5.12 11.56
N ALA A 246 -6.64 -4.79 12.86
CA ALA A 246 -7.82 -4.89 13.70
C ALA A 246 -8.94 -3.92 13.27
N LEU A 247 -8.58 -2.73 12.79
CA LEU A 247 -9.53 -1.78 12.19
C LEU A 247 -10.12 -2.27 10.85
N GLY A 248 -9.49 -3.27 10.21
CA GLY A 248 -9.97 -3.83 8.96
C GLY A 248 -9.83 -2.90 7.75
N ILE A 249 -8.93 -1.91 7.81
CA ILE A 249 -8.80 -0.86 6.79
C ILE A 249 -7.77 -1.17 5.69
N VAL A 250 -6.90 -2.16 5.90
CA VAL A 250 -5.83 -2.50 4.95
C VAL A 250 -6.45 -3.04 3.64
N ARG A 251 -6.45 -2.21 2.59
CA ARG A 251 -6.98 -2.50 1.26
C ARG A 251 -5.88 -3.00 0.31
N TRP A 252 -4.68 -2.43 0.48
CA TRP A 252 -3.52 -2.70 -0.36
C TRP A 252 -2.28 -2.77 0.52
N MET A 253 -1.47 -3.82 0.37
CA MET A 253 -0.14 -3.90 0.97
C MET A 253 0.94 -3.56 -0.05
N GLN A 254 1.81 -2.63 0.30
CA GLN A 254 3.03 -2.33 -0.44
C GLN A 254 4.23 -2.83 0.36
N VAL A 255 5.12 -3.57 -0.30
CA VAL A 255 6.25 -4.22 0.36
C VAL A 255 7.54 -3.70 -0.23
N ARG A 256 8.14 -2.76 0.50
CA ARG A 256 9.52 -2.30 0.33
C ARG A 256 10.33 -2.81 1.51
N ALA A 257 11.50 -3.37 1.21
CA ALA A 257 12.38 -3.84 2.28
C ALA A 257 13.03 -2.65 2.97
N ALA A 258 12.78 -2.50 4.27
CA ALA A 258 13.45 -1.55 5.16
C ALA A 258 13.79 -2.22 6.48
N VAL A 259 14.73 -1.66 7.22
CA VAL A 259 15.23 -2.22 8.48
C VAL A 259 15.26 -1.15 9.56
N PRO A 260 15.11 -1.52 10.85
CA PRO A 260 15.29 -0.61 11.97
C PRO A 260 16.57 0.22 11.85
N ASN A 261 16.45 1.53 12.03
CA ASN A 261 17.54 2.49 11.89
C ASN A 261 18.37 2.26 10.61
N GLY A 262 17.66 2.13 9.48
CA GLY A 262 18.25 1.78 8.19
C GLY A 262 19.36 2.75 7.76
N PRO A 263 20.41 2.24 7.06
CA PRO A 263 21.51 3.09 6.63
C PRO A 263 21.02 4.12 5.60
N ARG A 264 21.35 5.38 5.83
CA ARG A 264 21.10 6.48 4.88
C ARG A 264 21.79 6.21 3.54
N ASN A 265 21.13 6.55 2.43
CA ASN A 265 21.69 6.35 1.09
C ASN A 265 22.81 7.37 0.80
N VAL A 266 24.06 6.98 1.07
CA VAL A 266 25.24 7.84 0.86
C VAL A 266 25.66 7.97 -0.61
N TRP A 267 25.11 7.13 -1.49
CA TRP A 267 25.36 7.18 -2.93
C TRP A 267 24.42 8.13 -3.66
N ALA A 268 23.27 8.46 -3.09
CA ALA A 268 22.37 9.48 -3.60
C ALA A 268 22.35 10.68 -2.66
N ARG A 269 22.89 11.81 -3.12
CA ARG A 269 22.89 13.07 -2.37
C ARG A 269 21.78 13.97 -2.88
N HIS A 270 21.08 14.60 -1.95
CA HIS A 270 20.05 15.58 -2.25
C HIS A 270 20.67 16.82 -2.89
N ASP A 271 19.98 17.33 -3.91
CA ASP A 271 20.23 18.62 -4.52
C ASP A 271 18.91 19.40 -4.47
N PRO A 272 18.75 20.36 -3.55
CA PRO A 272 17.50 21.10 -3.39
C PRO A 272 17.17 21.98 -4.61
N ASP A 273 18.16 22.27 -5.46
CA ASP A 273 17.95 23.04 -6.69
C ASP A 273 17.57 22.14 -7.87
N ALA A 274 17.72 20.81 -7.73
CA ALA A 274 17.26 19.85 -8.72
C ALA A 274 15.79 19.50 -8.46
N GLN A 275 14.92 19.77 -9.42
CA GLN A 275 13.57 19.23 -9.38
C GLN A 275 13.62 17.71 -9.61
N VAL A 276 13.44 16.96 -8.52
CA VAL A 276 13.25 15.52 -8.58
C VAL A 276 11.74 15.24 -8.55
N ALA A 277 11.25 14.47 -9.51
CA ALA A 277 9.85 14.03 -9.52
C ALA A 277 9.51 13.34 -8.19
N ALA A 278 8.34 13.67 -7.63
CA ALA A 278 7.83 13.16 -6.34
C ALA A 278 8.50 13.69 -5.06
N LEU A 279 9.41 14.69 -5.13
CA LEU A 279 9.77 15.46 -3.94
C LEU A 279 8.80 16.65 -3.76
N PRO A 280 8.19 16.81 -2.58
CA PRO A 280 7.32 17.96 -2.32
C PRO A 280 8.12 19.27 -2.25
N ARG A 281 7.45 20.38 -2.52
CA ARG A 281 8.00 21.73 -2.31
C ARG A 281 8.41 21.96 -0.85
N TYR A 282 7.68 21.38 0.08
CA TYR A 282 7.90 21.49 1.51
C TYR A 282 8.08 20.08 2.13
N PRO A 283 9.28 19.49 2.07
CA PRO A 283 9.52 18.16 2.64
C PRO A 283 9.41 18.18 4.17
N SER A 284 9.04 17.02 4.75
CA SER A 284 8.96 16.87 6.21
C SER A 284 10.34 16.96 6.85
N LEU A 285 11.36 16.44 6.18
CA LEU A 285 12.77 16.63 6.51
C LEU A 285 13.38 17.68 5.59
N PRO A 286 13.73 18.89 6.09
CA PRO A 286 14.49 19.85 5.31
C PRO A 286 15.88 19.30 5.01
N VAL A 287 16.20 19.08 3.73
CA VAL A 287 17.50 18.59 3.28
C VAL A 287 18.36 19.73 2.72
N LYS A 288 19.66 19.67 3.00
CA LYS A 288 20.66 20.56 2.40
C LYS A 288 21.32 19.88 1.20
N ARG A 289 21.87 20.69 0.31
CA ARG A 289 22.72 20.21 -0.78
C ARG A 289 23.81 19.30 -0.23
N GLY A 290 23.89 18.08 -0.76
CA GLY A 290 24.89 17.09 -0.37
C GLY A 290 24.46 16.12 0.73
N ASP A 291 23.33 16.37 1.40
CA ASP A 291 22.81 15.44 2.41
C ASP A 291 22.47 14.10 1.76
N PRO A 292 22.81 12.96 2.40
CA PRO A 292 22.47 11.65 1.86
C PRO A 292 20.95 11.43 1.95
N GLY A 293 20.43 10.59 1.06
CA GLY A 293 19.06 10.11 1.15
C GLY A 293 18.75 9.44 2.49
N ARG A 294 17.47 9.37 2.85
CA ARG A 294 16.98 8.69 4.06
C ARG A 294 17.20 7.16 3.97
N GLY A 295 17.04 6.47 5.09
CA GLY A 295 17.29 5.03 5.23
C GLY A 295 16.09 4.14 4.91
N ILE A 296 15.26 4.51 3.93
CA ILE A 296 13.93 3.89 3.71
C ILE A 296 14.02 2.63 2.83
N LEU A 297 15.23 2.17 2.50
CA LEU A 297 15.42 0.97 1.69
C LEU A 297 16.63 0.16 2.16
N TYR A 298 16.47 -1.16 2.14
CA TYR A 298 17.52 -2.12 2.42
C TYR A 298 17.45 -3.30 1.44
N PRO A 299 18.57 -3.80 0.89
CA PRO A 299 18.55 -4.95 -0.01
C PRO A 299 17.88 -6.17 0.66
N PHE A 300 16.87 -6.75 0.01
CA PHE A 300 16.14 -7.90 0.51
C PHE A 300 16.97 -9.19 0.41
N LEU A 301 17.75 -9.33 -0.66
CA LEU A 301 18.78 -10.35 -0.80
C LEU A 301 20.17 -9.76 -0.52
N LYS A 302 21.09 -10.62 -0.09
CA LYS A 302 22.48 -10.25 0.14
C LYS A 302 23.09 -9.66 -1.15
N PRO A 303 23.53 -8.39 -1.14
CA PRO A 303 24.19 -7.79 -2.28
C PRO A 303 25.58 -8.42 -2.47
N ALA A 304 26.03 -8.52 -3.72
CA ALA A 304 27.41 -8.87 -4.04
C ALA A 304 28.37 -7.75 -3.59
N PRO A 305 29.68 -8.04 -3.45
CA PRO A 305 30.66 -7.00 -3.15
C PRO A 305 30.56 -5.82 -4.13
N GLY A 306 30.43 -4.61 -3.58
CA GLY A 306 30.30 -3.38 -4.37
C GLY A 306 28.89 -3.02 -4.83
N GLU A 307 27.89 -3.88 -4.60
CA GLU A 307 26.49 -3.60 -4.98
C GLU A 307 25.73 -2.73 -3.97
N TRP A 308 26.21 -2.68 -2.73
CA TRP A 308 25.61 -1.92 -1.63
C TRP A 308 26.67 -1.23 -0.77
N HIS A 309 26.34 -0.07 -0.21
CA HIS A 309 27.29 0.82 0.47
C HIS A 309 27.45 0.57 1.97
N ALA A 310 26.61 -0.28 2.56
CA ALA A 310 26.57 -0.53 4.00
C ALA A 310 26.68 -2.03 4.32
N PRO A 311 27.02 -2.40 5.57
CA PRO A 311 26.97 -3.79 6.01
C PRO A 311 25.59 -4.40 5.79
N TRP A 312 25.57 -5.66 5.34
CA TRP A 312 24.35 -6.41 5.12
C TRP A 312 24.18 -7.56 6.12
N ASN A 313 23.00 -7.71 6.71
CA ASN A 313 22.63 -8.84 7.55
C ASN A 313 21.16 -9.23 7.33
N ALA A 314 20.93 -10.52 7.05
CA ALA A 314 19.60 -11.08 6.81
C ALA A 314 18.62 -10.84 7.96
N TYR A 315 19.09 -10.89 9.22
CA TYR A 315 18.24 -10.74 10.40
C TYR A 315 17.56 -9.37 10.48
N LEU A 316 18.20 -8.32 9.94
CA LEU A 316 17.63 -6.97 9.98
C LEU A 316 16.35 -6.84 9.14
N LEU A 317 16.11 -7.77 8.21
CA LEU A 317 14.90 -7.81 7.39
C LEU A 317 13.71 -8.46 8.10
N GLU A 318 13.89 -9.11 9.25
CA GLU A 318 12.80 -9.83 9.91
C GLU A 318 11.60 -8.94 10.28
N PRO A 319 11.75 -7.67 10.70
CA PRO A 319 10.61 -6.78 10.87
C PRO A 319 9.80 -6.56 9.58
N THR A 320 10.46 -6.36 8.43
CA THR A 320 9.76 -6.29 7.12
C THR A 320 8.98 -7.57 6.85
N LYS A 321 9.63 -8.73 7.04
CA LYS A 321 9.01 -10.03 6.80
C LYS A 321 7.84 -10.30 7.74
N GLU A 322 7.94 -9.84 8.98
CA GLU A 322 6.89 -10.01 9.99
C GLU A 322 5.63 -9.24 9.61
N VAL A 323 5.74 -8.02 9.08
CA VAL A 323 4.58 -7.30 8.55
C VAL A 323 3.88 -8.11 7.47
N VAL A 324 4.64 -8.66 6.51
CA VAL A 324 4.08 -9.53 5.45
C VAL A 324 3.36 -10.73 6.06
N ARG A 325 4.00 -11.44 7.01
CA ARG A 325 3.38 -12.58 7.70
C ARG A 325 2.08 -12.19 8.39
N LYS A 326 2.06 -11.07 9.11
CA LYS A 326 0.87 -10.57 9.83
C LYS A 326 -0.28 -10.24 8.88
N VAL A 327 0.00 -9.50 7.81
CA VAL A 327 -1.02 -9.10 6.82
C VAL A 327 -1.61 -10.33 6.13
N LEU A 328 -0.76 -11.26 5.66
CA LEU A 328 -1.21 -12.49 4.99
C LEU A 328 -1.99 -13.39 5.95
N ALA A 329 -1.48 -13.61 7.17
CA ALA A 329 -2.17 -14.43 8.17
C ALA A 329 -3.50 -13.82 8.61
N HIS A 330 -3.60 -12.48 8.67
CA HIS A 330 -4.86 -11.80 8.93
C HIS A 330 -5.82 -11.96 7.73
N HIS A 331 -5.37 -11.78 6.50
CA HIS A 331 -6.20 -11.98 5.31
C HIS A 331 -6.76 -13.40 5.22
N HIS A 332 -5.92 -14.38 5.50
CA HIS A 332 -6.25 -15.80 5.48
C HIS A 332 -7.32 -16.16 6.52
N ARG A 333 -7.19 -15.67 7.75
CA ARG A 333 -8.04 -16.06 8.88
C ARG A 333 -9.27 -15.18 9.09
N THR A 334 -9.35 -14.03 8.42
CA THR A 334 -10.41 -13.03 8.65
C THR A 334 -11.34 -12.93 7.44
N PRO A 335 -12.55 -13.52 7.49
CA PRO A 335 -13.51 -13.49 6.38
C PRO A 335 -13.99 -12.09 5.98
N SER A 336 -13.76 -11.06 6.79
CA SER A 336 -14.08 -9.66 6.48
C SER A 336 -12.88 -8.87 5.93
N SER A 337 -11.71 -9.50 5.75
CA SER A 337 -10.48 -8.83 5.30
C SER A 337 -10.70 -8.06 4.00
N GLN A 338 -10.25 -6.80 4.02
CA GLN A 338 -10.36 -5.87 2.91
C GLN A 338 -9.17 -5.90 1.95
N LEU A 339 -8.10 -6.65 2.24
CA LEU A 339 -6.94 -6.74 1.35
C LEU A 339 -7.37 -7.23 -0.04
N ARG A 340 -6.90 -6.53 -1.08
CA ARG A 340 -7.17 -6.85 -2.49
C ARG A 340 -5.92 -6.93 -3.34
N PHE A 341 -4.88 -6.16 -3.01
CA PHE A 341 -3.67 -6.05 -3.82
C PHE A 341 -2.43 -6.09 -2.96
N ILE A 342 -1.35 -6.64 -3.52
CA ILE A 342 -0.02 -6.59 -2.96
C ILE A 342 0.91 -6.04 -4.04
N THR A 343 1.78 -5.09 -3.71
CA THR A 343 2.80 -4.60 -4.66
C THR A 343 4.18 -4.68 -4.02
N THR A 344 5.20 -5.12 -4.77
CA THR A 344 6.59 -4.95 -4.37
C THR A 344 7.11 -3.59 -4.80
N GLU A 345 7.79 -2.88 -3.89
CA GLU A 345 8.04 -1.46 -4.04
C GLU A 345 9.48 -1.03 -3.75
N MET A 346 10.46 -1.82 -4.20
CA MET A 346 11.84 -1.32 -4.28
C MET A 346 11.91 -0.35 -5.45
N ILE A 347 12.05 0.96 -5.21
CA ILE A 347 12.03 1.99 -6.26
C ILE A 347 13.29 2.86 -6.30
N THR A 348 13.45 3.56 -7.42
CA THR A 348 14.41 4.64 -7.63
C THR A 348 13.87 5.94 -7.03
N LEU A 349 14.58 6.51 -6.05
CA LEU A 349 14.64 7.93 -5.64
C LEU A 349 15.82 8.07 -4.63
N PRO A 350 16.28 9.30 -4.30
CA PRO A 350 17.39 9.49 -3.36
C PRO A 350 17.23 8.81 -2.01
N ASP A 351 16.04 8.88 -1.41
CA ASP A 351 15.73 8.26 -0.11
C ASP A 351 15.57 6.72 -0.18
N TYR A 352 15.66 6.16 -1.39
CA TYR A 352 15.50 4.72 -1.67
C TYR A 352 16.77 4.18 -2.36
N ALA A 353 16.64 3.51 -3.51
CA ALA A 353 17.73 2.77 -4.15
C ALA A 353 18.55 3.59 -5.17
N LEU A 354 18.37 4.90 -5.32
CA LEU A 354 19.10 5.65 -6.34
C LEU A 354 20.63 5.45 -6.19
N ASN A 355 21.30 5.17 -7.30
CA ASN A 355 22.73 4.82 -7.41
C ASN A 355 23.14 3.50 -6.74
N ALA A 356 22.19 2.71 -6.21
CA ALA A 356 22.47 1.33 -5.82
C ALA A 356 22.84 0.48 -7.04
N LYS A 357 23.60 -0.58 -6.80
CA LYS A 357 24.29 -1.34 -7.86
C LYS A 357 23.83 -2.81 -7.94
N PHE A 358 22.89 -3.22 -7.10
CA PHE A 358 22.19 -4.49 -7.24
C PHE A 358 21.09 -4.39 -8.32
N SER A 359 20.54 -5.53 -8.76
CA SER A 359 19.35 -5.56 -9.63
C SER A 359 18.07 -5.19 -8.89
N LEU A 360 17.48 -4.03 -9.21
CA LEU A 360 16.29 -3.52 -8.54
C LEU A 360 15.07 -4.41 -8.79
N ILE A 361 14.86 -4.82 -10.04
CA ILE A 361 13.81 -5.80 -10.39
C ILE A 361 14.07 -7.16 -9.72
N GLY A 362 15.35 -7.54 -9.55
CA GLY A 362 15.75 -8.75 -8.83
C GLY A 362 15.36 -8.71 -7.34
N GLN A 363 15.55 -7.56 -6.68
CA GLN A 363 15.13 -7.37 -5.29
C GLN A 363 13.59 -7.41 -5.15
N ASN A 364 12.87 -6.72 -6.04
CA ASN A 364 11.40 -6.81 -6.09
C ASN A 364 10.92 -8.26 -6.29
N ALA A 365 11.53 -8.99 -7.24
CA ALA A 365 11.17 -10.39 -7.49
C ALA A 365 11.44 -11.30 -6.28
N ALA A 366 12.50 -11.03 -5.51
CA ALA A 366 12.79 -11.77 -4.29
C ALA A 366 11.73 -11.55 -3.20
N ILE A 367 11.23 -10.31 -3.06
CA ILE A 367 10.13 -9.98 -2.15
C ILE A 367 8.85 -10.70 -2.59
N ALA A 368 8.53 -10.69 -3.89
CA ALA A 368 7.36 -11.39 -4.43
C ALA A 368 7.39 -12.91 -4.16
N ARG A 369 8.56 -13.54 -4.31
CA ARG A 369 8.74 -14.96 -3.95
C ARG A 369 8.51 -15.20 -2.47
N PHE A 370 9.08 -14.36 -1.60
CA PHE A 370 8.88 -14.48 -0.16
C PHE A 370 7.40 -14.34 0.24
N ILE A 371 6.64 -13.44 -0.40
CA ILE A 371 5.19 -13.30 -0.16
C ILE A 371 4.46 -14.60 -0.51
N ARG A 372 4.75 -15.20 -1.67
CA ARG A 372 4.15 -16.47 -2.10
C ARG A 372 4.53 -17.63 -1.17
N GLU A 373 5.81 -17.77 -0.85
CA GLU A 373 6.30 -18.79 0.08
C GLU A 373 5.67 -18.64 1.47
N THR A 374 5.47 -17.40 1.94
CA THR A 374 4.78 -17.12 3.20
C THR A 374 3.32 -17.54 3.14
N TRP A 375 2.65 -17.27 2.03
CA TRP A 375 1.26 -17.68 1.80
C TRP A 375 1.12 -19.20 1.78
N ASP A 376 1.97 -19.90 1.02
CA ASP A 376 1.96 -21.35 0.89
C ASP A 376 2.27 -22.08 2.21
N ALA A 377 2.95 -21.40 3.14
CA ALA A 377 3.25 -21.91 4.47
C ALA A 377 2.11 -21.71 5.50
N LEU A 378 1.05 -20.97 5.15
CA LEU A 378 -0.11 -20.83 6.03
C LEU A 378 -0.90 -22.15 6.10
N PRO A 379 -1.44 -22.51 7.28
CA PRO A 379 -2.23 -23.72 7.41
C PRO A 379 -3.50 -23.62 6.55
N GLY A 380 -3.78 -24.68 5.78
CA GLY A 380 -5.01 -24.82 5.00
C GLY A 380 -6.24 -25.16 5.83
#